data_AF-A0A2T7MF85-F1
#
_entry.id   AF-A0A2T7MF85-F1
#
_cell.length_a   1.000
_cell.length_b   1.000
_cell.length_c   1.000
_cell.angle_alpha   90.00
_cell.angle_beta   90.00
_cell.angle_gamma   90.00
#
_symmetry.space_group_name_H-M   'P 1'
#
loop_
_entity.id
_entity.type
_entity.pdbx_description
1 polymer ?
#
loop_
_entity_poly.entity_id
_entity_poly.type
_entity_poly.pdbx_seq_one_letter_code
_entity_poly.pdbx_strand_id
1 'polypeptide(L)'
;MGICMDVLIVDWGHLMAAPSDDQRYEMLHDAGLSVDDDEDAWQDRSPCTGPQWFWPSPPAIGWFGKFDFGNVGSSYKDHFWAGERWEEIRAFVAPEVRSAVDRFIDPLFWGGLEYMADRDDEGAVASVSVVLPPAPPDHLLWCPPEAVPSLNLLWDSVDAELAALRGPFERYARVGLGRMNDFDEFAKLLRGWGDVIGEAQQRGWGVVGLRC
;
A
#
# COMPACT_ATOMS: atom_id res chain seq x y z
N MET A 1 10.72 -1.18 17.87
CA MET A 1 10.77 -0.23 16.74
C MET A 1 10.06 -0.88 15.55
N GLY A 2 9.33 -0.11 14.74
CA GLY A 2 8.69 -0.59 13.50
C GLY A 2 9.56 -0.21 12.31
N ILE A 3 9.49 -1.00 11.23
CA ILE A 3 10.10 -0.64 9.94
C ILE A 3 9.22 0.47 9.35
N CYS A 4 9.82 1.57 8.91
CA CYS A 4 9.09 2.60 8.18
C CYS A 4 8.90 2.14 6.72
N MET A 5 7.81 2.58 6.10
CA MET A 5 7.49 2.24 4.72
C MET A 5 7.20 3.51 3.95
N ASP A 6 8.03 3.80 2.97
CA ASP A 6 7.77 4.84 1.96
C ASP A 6 7.09 4.19 0.76
N VAL A 7 5.99 4.79 0.31
CA VAL A 7 5.26 4.33 -0.88
C VAL A 7 5.36 5.37 -1.98
N LEU A 8 5.87 4.91 -3.12
CA LEU A 8 6.09 5.72 -4.31
C LEU A 8 5.27 5.14 -5.47
N ILE A 9 4.71 6.02 -6.29
CA ILE A 9 4.34 5.69 -7.66
C ILE A 9 5.39 6.23 -8.60
N VAL A 10 5.75 5.47 -9.64
CA VAL A 10 6.91 5.77 -10.48
C VAL A 10 6.64 5.47 -11.95
N ASP A 11 7.15 6.34 -12.83
CA ASP A 11 7.29 6.06 -14.24
C ASP A 11 8.22 4.85 -14.41
N TRP A 12 7.61 3.72 -14.74
CA TRP A 12 8.30 2.44 -14.83
C TRP A 12 9.34 2.43 -15.95
N GLY A 13 9.08 3.14 -17.05
CA GLY A 13 10.03 3.26 -18.15
C GLY A 13 11.29 4.02 -17.73
N HIS A 14 11.11 5.09 -16.94
CA HIS A 14 12.22 5.84 -16.36
C HIS A 14 13.04 4.99 -15.38
N LEU A 15 12.36 4.30 -14.45
CA LEU A 15 13.02 3.45 -13.46
C LEU A 15 13.79 2.29 -14.12
N MET A 16 13.18 1.62 -15.11
CA MET A 16 13.80 0.48 -15.78
C MET A 16 14.91 0.88 -16.77
N ALA A 17 15.02 2.16 -17.14
CA ALA A 17 16.14 2.66 -17.93
C ALA A 17 17.48 2.65 -17.16
N ALA A 18 17.43 2.66 -15.83
CA ALA A 18 18.62 2.43 -15.00
C ALA A 18 19.10 0.97 -15.17
N PRO A 19 20.40 0.73 -15.45
CA PRO A 19 20.86 -0.59 -15.85
C PRO A 19 21.01 -1.61 -14.71
N SER A 20 21.26 -1.20 -13.46
CA SER A 20 21.40 -2.11 -12.31
C SER A 20 20.32 -1.94 -11.24
N ASP A 21 20.07 -2.99 -10.47
CA ASP A 21 19.13 -2.95 -9.33
C ASP A 21 19.61 -1.97 -8.25
N ASP A 22 20.91 -1.91 -7.98
CA ASP A 22 21.50 -0.95 -7.02
C ASP A 22 21.22 0.50 -7.43
N GLN A 23 21.31 0.81 -8.75
CA GLN A 23 21.02 2.15 -9.26
C GLN A 23 19.53 2.47 -9.17
N ARG A 24 18.65 1.50 -9.43
CA ARG A 24 17.20 1.66 -9.25
C ARG A 24 16.87 1.94 -7.79
N TYR A 25 17.46 1.19 -6.87
CA TYR A 25 17.29 1.39 -5.44
C TYR A 25 17.79 2.77 -5.01
N GLU A 26 18.99 3.17 -5.44
CA GLU A 26 19.55 4.50 -5.13
C GLU A 26 18.65 5.63 -5.65
N MET A 27 18.14 5.52 -6.89
CA MET A 27 17.19 6.48 -7.46
C MET A 27 15.89 6.58 -6.66
N LEU A 28 15.34 5.44 -6.25
CA LEU A 28 14.10 5.37 -5.46
C LEU A 28 14.30 5.93 -4.04
N HIS A 29 15.44 5.63 -3.41
CA HIS A 29 15.79 6.13 -2.10
C HIS A 29 16.05 7.63 -2.11
N ASP A 30 16.78 8.15 -3.10
CA ASP A 30 16.98 9.60 -3.30
C ASP A 30 15.65 10.32 -3.56
N ALA A 31 14.78 9.74 -4.38
CA ALA A 31 13.43 10.26 -4.61
C ALA A 31 12.62 10.34 -3.31
N GLY A 32 12.65 9.30 -2.47
CA GLY A 32 11.97 9.27 -1.17
C GLY A 32 12.43 10.38 -0.22
N LEU A 33 13.75 10.62 -0.14
CA LEU A 33 14.37 11.67 0.68
C LEU A 33 14.13 13.09 0.14
N SER A 34 14.15 13.25 -1.19
CA SER A 34 14.06 14.57 -1.82
C SER A 34 12.76 15.34 -1.52
N VAL A 35 11.72 14.64 -1.06
CA VAL A 35 10.45 15.25 -0.64
C VAL A 35 10.33 15.43 0.87
N ASP A 36 11.27 14.87 1.63
CA ASP A 36 11.39 15.06 3.08
C ASP A 36 12.36 16.21 3.42
N ASP A 37 13.38 16.45 2.59
CA ASP A 37 14.49 17.40 2.81
C ASP A 37 14.15 18.89 2.64
N ASP A 38 12.89 19.25 2.40
CA ASP A 38 12.45 20.65 2.44
C ASP A 38 12.37 21.15 3.90
N GLU A 39 13.49 21.11 4.65
CA GLU A 39 13.65 21.52 6.06
C GLU A 39 13.07 22.94 6.34
N ASP A 40 13.11 23.83 5.35
CA ASP A 40 12.55 25.18 5.41
C ASP A 40 11.01 25.24 5.30
N ALA A 41 10.35 24.17 4.83
CA ALA A 41 8.90 24.04 4.77
C ALA A 41 8.28 23.42 6.04
N TRP A 42 9.10 22.87 6.95
CA TRP A 42 8.63 22.23 8.19
C TRP A 42 8.17 23.21 9.27
N GLN A 43 8.50 24.51 9.16
CA GLN A 43 8.08 25.51 10.15
C GLN A 43 6.62 25.95 10.00
N ASP A 44 6.02 25.80 8.81
CA ASP A 44 4.66 26.28 8.52
C ASP A 44 3.66 25.14 8.24
N ARG A 45 4.13 23.89 8.26
CA ARG A 45 3.26 22.72 8.17
C ARG A 45 2.69 22.39 9.54
N SER A 46 1.41 22.73 9.74
CA SER A 46 0.61 22.02 10.75
C SER A 46 0.77 20.52 10.49
N PRO A 47 0.99 19.68 11.53
CA PRO A 47 1.18 18.24 11.35
C PRO A 47 0.01 17.69 10.52
N CYS A 48 0.31 17.32 9.27
CA CYS A 48 -0.68 16.88 8.30
C CYS A 48 -1.38 15.66 8.89
N THR A 49 -2.67 15.81 9.21
CA THR A 49 -3.39 14.83 10.03
C THR A 49 -3.98 13.68 9.19
N GLY A 50 -3.80 13.70 7.87
CA GLY A 50 -4.38 12.72 6.94
C GLY A 50 -3.54 12.50 5.68
N PRO A 51 -3.96 11.55 4.84
CA PRO A 51 -3.18 11.11 3.68
C PRO A 51 -2.98 12.21 2.64
N GLN A 52 -1.81 12.25 2.01
CA GLN A 52 -1.46 13.29 1.02
C GLN A 52 -0.42 12.82 0.01
N TRP A 53 -0.47 13.45 -1.17
CA TRP A 53 0.52 13.26 -2.22
C TRP A 53 1.64 14.29 -2.14
N PHE A 54 2.83 13.81 -2.47
CA PHE A 54 4.07 14.53 -2.53
C PHE A 54 4.68 14.35 -3.90
N TRP A 55 4.82 15.45 -4.64
CA TRP A 55 5.36 15.44 -5.99
C TRP A 55 6.70 16.16 -6.01
N PRO A 56 7.67 15.69 -6.80
CA PRO A 56 8.95 16.37 -6.96
C PRO A 56 8.74 17.81 -7.46
N SER A 57 9.34 18.77 -6.76
CA SER A 57 9.37 20.17 -7.16
C SER A 57 10.34 20.36 -8.34
N PRO A 58 10.02 21.24 -9.32
CA PRO A 58 10.95 21.58 -10.39
C PRO A 58 12.32 22.04 -9.82
N PRO A 59 13.45 21.65 -10.44
CA PRO A 59 13.59 21.14 -11.80
C PRO A 59 13.58 19.61 -11.93
N ALA A 60 13.33 18.85 -10.85
CA ALA A 60 13.23 17.40 -10.96
C ALA A 60 12.11 17.01 -11.94
N ILE A 61 12.41 16.11 -12.88
CA ILE A 61 11.40 15.58 -13.80
C ILE A 61 10.35 14.87 -12.95
N GLY A 62 9.06 15.12 -13.18
CA GLY A 62 7.96 14.45 -12.48
C GLY A 62 7.83 12.99 -12.88
N TRP A 63 8.80 12.16 -12.50
CA TRP A 63 8.86 10.72 -12.77
C TRP A 63 8.39 9.88 -11.59
N PHE A 64 8.13 10.49 -10.43
CA PHE A 64 7.59 9.81 -9.26
C PHE A 64 6.62 10.68 -8.46
N GLY A 65 5.87 10.06 -7.56
CA GLY A 65 5.13 10.72 -6.49
C GLY A 65 5.19 9.88 -5.22
N LYS A 66 5.46 10.49 -4.07
CA LYS A 66 5.43 9.87 -2.74
C LYS A 66 4.04 10.02 -2.15
N PHE A 67 3.52 8.95 -1.57
CA PHE A 67 2.26 8.98 -0.83
C PHE A 67 2.56 8.85 0.66
N ASP A 68 2.09 9.82 1.43
CA ASP A 68 2.13 9.78 2.87
C ASP A 68 0.75 9.37 3.38
N PHE A 69 0.68 8.25 4.08
CA PHE A 69 -0.55 7.77 4.70
C PHE A 69 -0.93 8.56 5.98
N GLY A 70 -0.06 9.48 6.41
CA GLY A 70 -0.21 10.31 7.59
C GLY A 70 -0.10 9.50 8.88
N ASN A 71 -1.05 9.74 9.78
CA ASN A 71 -1.05 9.13 11.12
C ASN A 71 -1.32 7.61 11.14
N VAL A 72 -1.77 7.03 10.02
CA VAL A 72 -2.15 5.62 9.92
C VAL A 72 -1.49 5.01 8.69
N GLY A 73 -0.43 4.23 8.83
CA GLY A 73 0.25 3.60 7.68
C GLY A 73 1.68 4.06 7.45
N SER A 74 2.15 5.09 8.15
CA SER A 74 3.58 5.53 8.11
C SER A 74 4.56 4.49 8.66
N SER A 75 4.07 3.44 9.32
CA SER A 75 4.88 2.30 9.77
C SER A 75 4.34 1.01 9.15
N TYR A 76 5.24 0.12 8.71
CA TYR A 76 4.89 -1.22 8.25
C TYR A 76 4.08 -2.00 9.30
N LYS A 77 4.27 -1.72 10.59
CA LYS A 77 3.45 -2.34 11.65
C LYS A 77 1.97 -2.01 11.56
N ASP A 78 1.60 -0.88 10.98
CA ASP A 78 0.20 -0.50 10.83
C ASP A 78 -0.45 -1.38 9.74
N HIS A 79 0.28 -1.69 8.66
CA HIS A 79 -0.10 -2.66 7.63
C HIS A 79 -0.21 -4.08 8.19
N PHE A 80 0.77 -4.50 8.99
CA PHE A 80 0.73 -5.77 9.69
C PHE A 80 -0.51 -5.89 10.58
N TRP A 81 -0.78 -4.89 11.44
CA TRP A 81 -1.96 -4.91 12.30
C TRP A 81 -3.27 -4.85 11.51
N ALA A 82 -3.31 -4.13 10.38
CA ALA A 82 -4.48 -4.15 9.49
C ALA A 82 -4.75 -5.55 8.95
N GLY A 83 -3.68 -6.25 8.55
CA GLY A 83 -3.75 -7.64 8.14
C GLY A 83 -4.24 -8.56 9.27
N GLU A 84 -3.71 -8.43 10.48
CA GLU A 84 -4.19 -9.20 11.65
C GLU A 84 -5.67 -8.93 11.94
N ARG A 85 -6.11 -7.66 11.87
CA ARG A 85 -7.53 -7.31 12.02
C ARG A 85 -8.39 -7.93 10.95
N TRP A 86 -7.91 -7.94 9.71
CA TRP A 86 -8.61 -8.62 8.63
C TRP A 86 -8.76 -10.11 8.90
N GLU A 87 -7.70 -10.79 9.36
CA GLU A 87 -7.74 -12.21 9.71
C GLU A 87 -8.75 -12.54 10.83
N GLU A 88 -8.91 -11.65 11.81
CA GLU A 88 -9.91 -11.82 12.87
C GLU A 88 -11.36 -11.76 12.34
N ILE A 89 -11.62 -10.97 11.29
CA ILE A 89 -12.98 -10.67 10.83
C ILE A 89 -13.37 -11.40 9.54
N ARG A 90 -12.40 -11.83 8.71
CA ARG A 90 -12.62 -12.39 7.35
C ARG A 90 -13.60 -13.57 7.32
N ALA A 91 -13.68 -14.36 8.39
CA ALA A 91 -14.61 -15.49 8.49
C ALA A 91 -16.09 -15.07 8.60
N PHE A 92 -16.36 -13.81 8.96
CA PHE A 92 -17.70 -13.27 9.18
C PHE A 92 -18.16 -12.31 8.05
N VAL A 93 -17.35 -12.17 7.00
CA VAL A 93 -17.62 -11.32 5.83
C VAL A 93 -18.17 -12.18 4.70
N ALA A 94 -19.07 -11.62 3.88
CA ALA A 94 -19.61 -12.31 2.70
C ALA A 94 -18.47 -12.82 1.79
N PRO A 95 -18.57 -14.04 1.22
CA PRO A 95 -17.47 -14.66 0.49
C PRO A 95 -16.88 -13.82 -0.65
N GLU A 96 -17.73 -13.08 -1.37
CA GLU A 96 -17.35 -12.23 -2.49
C GLU A 96 -16.51 -11.03 -2.01
N VAL A 97 -16.97 -10.35 -0.95
CA VAL A 97 -16.26 -9.22 -0.33
C VAL A 97 -14.95 -9.71 0.30
N ARG A 98 -15.00 -10.86 0.99
CA ARG A 98 -13.80 -11.49 1.56
C ARG A 98 -12.75 -11.76 0.49
N SER A 99 -13.14 -12.36 -0.64
CA SER A 99 -12.22 -12.65 -1.74
C SER A 99 -11.65 -11.38 -2.36
N ALA A 100 -12.42 -10.30 -2.46
CA ALA A 100 -11.93 -9.03 -3.01
C ALA A 100 -10.90 -8.38 -2.07
N VAL A 101 -11.20 -8.31 -0.77
CA VAL A 101 -10.28 -7.76 0.24
C VAL A 101 -9.01 -8.60 0.35
N ASP A 102 -9.12 -9.93 0.44
CA ASP A 102 -7.97 -10.86 0.48
C ASP A 102 -7.00 -10.55 -0.66
N ARG A 103 -7.50 -10.47 -1.89
CA ARG A 103 -6.67 -10.27 -3.09
C ARG A 103 -6.15 -8.84 -3.24
N PHE A 104 -6.84 -7.86 -2.67
CA PHE A 104 -6.37 -6.48 -2.65
C PHE A 104 -5.23 -6.30 -1.66
N ILE A 105 -5.35 -6.84 -0.44
CA ILE A 105 -4.35 -6.61 0.62
C ILE A 105 -3.16 -7.56 0.53
N ASP A 106 -3.31 -8.76 -0.04
CA ASP A 106 -2.24 -9.77 -0.14
C ASP A 106 -0.93 -9.22 -0.73
N PRO A 107 -0.94 -8.65 -1.95
CA PRO A 107 0.27 -8.09 -2.54
C PRO A 107 0.77 -6.83 -1.81
N LEU A 108 -0.11 -6.08 -1.12
CA LEU A 108 0.22 -4.77 -0.54
C LEU A 108 0.77 -4.87 0.89
N PHE A 109 0.27 -5.80 1.69
CA PHE A 109 0.61 -5.93 3.11
C PHE A 109 1.61 -7.07 3.34
N TRP A 110 1.52 -8.14 2.55
CA TRP A 110 2.15 -9.43 2.85
C TRP A 110 3.21 -9.87 1.84
N GLY A 111 3.20 -9.33 0.61
CA GLY A 111 4.14 -9.70 -0.47
C GLY A 111 5.63 -9.38 -0.23
N GLY A 112 5.98 -8.66 0.84
CA GLY A 112 7.36 -8.25 1.17
C GLY A 112 8.01 -9.00 2.34
N LEU A 113 7.29 -9.88 3.04
CA LEU A 113 7.84 -10.68 4.14
C LEU A 113 7.44 -12.14 3.94
N GLU A 114 8.42 -13.03 3.88
CA GLU A 114 8.32 -14.49 3.70
C GLU A 114 7.56 -15.23 4.84
N TYR A 115 6.63 -14.56 5.52
CA TYR A 115 5.97 -15.10 6.70
C TYR A 115 4.71 -15.94 6.41
N MET A 116 4.27 -16.03 5.15
CA MET A 116 3.00 -16.70 4.78
C MET A 116 3.08 -17.46 3.44
N ALA A 117 4.19 -18.18 3.17
CA ALA A 117 4.31 -19.02 1.97
C ALA A 117 3.43 -20.30 1.97
N ASP A 118 2.68 -20.57 3.04
CA ASP A 118 1.94 -21.83 3.25
C ASP A 118 0.42 -21.72 3.05
N ARG A 119 -0.10 -20.69 2.37
CA ARG A 119 -1.55 -20.60 2.10
C ARG A 119 -1.92 -21.22 0.76
N ASP A 120 -2.29 -22.50 0.86
CA ASP A 120 -2.78 -23.32 -0.24
C ASP A 120 -4.04 -22.75 -0.92
N ASP A 121 -4.04 -23.00 -2.23
CA ASP A 121 -5.01 -22.70 -3.27
C ASP A 121 -6.35 -23.42 -3.03
N GLU A 122 -7.34 -22.73 -2.45
CA GLU A 122 -8.70 -23.26 -2.37
C GLU A 122 -9.73 -22.27 -2.93
N GLY A 123 -10.11 -22.49 -4.19
CA GLY A 123 -11.35 -21.98 -4.77
C GLY A 123 -11.19 -21.07 -5.99
N ALA A 124 -10.75 -21.64 -7.11
CA ALA A 124 -10.77 -20.96 -8.41
C ALA A 124 -12.21 -20.73 -8.89
N VAL A 125 -12.79 -19.60 -8.50
CA VAL A 125 -13.77 -18.87 -9.32
C VAL A 125 -12.94 -17.94 -10.22
N ALA A 126 -13.27 -17.86 -11.50
CA ALA A 126 -12.60 -16.97 -12.45
C ALA A 126 -12.77 -15.50 -12.01
N SER A 127 -11.80 -15.01 -11.25
CA SER A 127 -11.74 -13.66 -10.72
C SER A 127 -10.29 -13.20 -10.74
N VAL A 128 -10.10 -11.88 -10.94
CA VAL A 128 -8.81 -11.20 -11.10
C VAL A 128 -7.77 -11.72 -10.08
N SER A 129 -6.68 -12.32 -10.57
CA SER A 129 -5.54 -12.74 -9.76
C SER A 129 -4.39 -11.76 -10.03
N VAL A 130 -3.87 -11.14 -8.97
CA VAL A 130 -2.72 -10.24 -9.04
C VAL A 130 -1.52 -11.00 -8.49
N VAL A 131 -0.66 -11.46 -9.38
CA VAL A 131 0.64 -12.03 -8.99
C VAL A 131 1.69 -10.98 -9.29
N LEU A 132 2.26 -10.40 -8.24
CA LEU A 132 3.37 -9.47 -8.40
C LEU A 132 4.68 -10.24 -8.63
N PRO A 133 5.59 -9.72 -9.46
CA PRO A 133 6.95 -10.24 -9.51
C PRO A 133 7.62 -10.13 -8.12
N PRO A 134 8.59 -11.01 -7.80
CA PRO A 134 9.33 -10.91 -6.55
C PRO A 134 10.00 -9.54 -6.45
N ALA A 135 9.88 -8.91 -5.29
CA ALA A 135 10.51 -7.63 -5.05
C ALA A 135 12.05 -7.78 -5.07
N PRO A 136 12.78 -6.83 -5.67
CA PRO A 136 14.24 -6.79 -5.52
C PRO A 136 14.62 -6.65 -4.03
N PRO A 137 15.87 -6.99 -3.66
CA PRO A 137 16.36 -6.78 -2.29
C PRO A 137 16.06 -5.37 -1.77
N ASP A 138 15.76 -5.27 -0.47
CA ASP A 138 15.45 -4.01 0.24
C ASP A 138 14.16 -3.27 -0.18
N HIS A 139 13.34 -3.88 -1.03
CA HIS A 139 11.99 -3.40 -1.34
C HIS A 139 10.93 -4.19 -0.54
N LEU A 140 9.91 -3.48 -0.06
CA LEU A 140 8.75 -4.07 0.61
C LEU A 140 7.61 -4.38 -0.38
N LEU A 141 7.54 -3.65 -1.49
CA LEU A 141 6.54 -3.83 -2.54
C LEU A 141 7.16 -3.49 -3.90
N TRP A 142 6.88 -4.33 -4.90
CA TRP A 142 7.31 -4.11 -6.28
C TRP A 142 6.17 -4.46 -7.24
N CYS A 143 5.35 -3.46 -7.56
CA CYS A 143 4.16 -3.61 -8.38
C CYS A 143 4.35 -2.90 -9.72
N PRO A 144 4.56 -3.65 -10.82
CA PRO A 144 4.72 -3.05 -12.13
C PRO A 144 3.37 -2.52 -12.66
N PRO A 145 3.37 -1.57 -13.62
CA PRO A 145 2.16 -0.90 -14.08
C PRO A 145 1.12 -1.86 -14.68
N GLU A 146 1.52 -3.02 -15.18
CA GLU A 146 0.63 -4.03 -15.75
C GLU A 146 -0.27 -4.69 -14.68
N ALA A 147 0.18 -4.71 -13.41
CA ALA A 147 -0.57 -5.27 -12.30
C ALA A 147 -1.57 -4.27 -11.68
N VAL A 148 -1.34 -2.97 -11.87
CA VAL A 148 -2.11 -1.89 -11.26
C VAL A 148 -3.60 -1.90 -11.66
N PRO A 149 -3.99 -2.08 -12.94
CA PRO A 149 -5.40 -2.12 -13.32
C PRO A 149 -6.20 -3.22 -12.61
N SER A 150 -5.57 -4.37 -12.40
CA SER A 150 -6.16 -5.50 -11.69
C SER A 150 -6.38 -5.17 -10.20
N LEU A 151 -5.41 -4.50 -9.56
CA LEU A 151 -5.56 -4.00 -8.19
C LEU A 151 -6.65 -2.93 -8.08
N ASN A 152 -6.79 -2.06 -9.07
CA ASN A 152 -7.81 -1.03 -9.05
C ASN A 152 -9.22 -1.61 -9.16
N LEU A 153 -9.43 -2.64 -9.98
CA LEU A 153 -10.72 -3.34 -10.06
C LEU A 153 -11.09 -4.02 -8.74
N LEU A 154 -10.10 -4.58 -8.04
CA LEU A 154 -10.28 -5.13 -6.69
C LEU A 154 -10.62 -4.01 -5.70
N TRP A 155 -9.92 -2.87 -5.77
CA TRP A 155 -10.23 -1.70 -4.96
C TRP A 155 -11.66 -1.20 -5.17
N ASP A 156 -12.13 -1.06 -6.41
CA ASP A 156 -13.51 -0.63 -6.71
C ASP A 156 -14.55 -1.54 -6.04
N SER A 157 -14.26 -2.85 -5.97
CA SER A 157 -15.11 -3.84 -5.30
C SER A 157 -15.03 -3.72 -3.76
N VAL A 158 -13.83 -3.45 -3.23
CA VAL A 158 -13.61 -3.26 -1.79
C VAL A 158 -14.25 -1.97 -1.29
N ASP A 159 -14.06 -0.84 -1.98
CA ASP A 159 -14.59 0.47 -1.56
C ASP A 159 -16.12 0.47 -1.51
N ALA A 160 -16.76 -0.15 -2.50
CA ALA A 160 -18.23 -0.30 -2.55
C ALA A 160 -18.79 -1.01 -1.30
N GLU A 161 -18.05 -1.95 -0.74
CA GLU A 161 -18.46 -2.80 0.38
C GLU A 161 -17.76 -2.44 1.70
N LEU A 162 -16.87 -1.44 1.70
CA LEU A 162 -16.04 -1.08 2.84
C LEU A 162 -16.90 -0.75 4.06
N ALA A 163 -18.00 -0.03 3.88
CA ALA A 163 -18.92 0.31 4.97
C ALA A 163 -19.56 -0.93 5.62
N ALA A 164 -19.78 -2.01 4.85
CA ALA A 164 -20.35 -3.25 5.36
C ALA A 164 -19.38 -4.00 6.30
N LEU A 165 -18.07 -3.75 6.19
CA LEU A 165 -17.05 -4.35 7.06
C LEU A 165 -17.08 -3.80 8.50
N ARG A 166 -17.68 -2.62 8.73
CA ARG A 166 -17.75 -2.00 10.05
C ARG A 166 -18.41 -2.91 11.09
N GLY A 167 -19.55 -3.52 10.75
CA GLY A 167 -20.30 -4.38 11.67
C GLY A 167 -19.49 -5.60 12.15
N PRO A 168 -18.90 -6.39 11.23
CA PRO A 168 -17.96 -7.44 11.59
C PRO A 168 -16.75 -6.93 12.38
N PHE A 169 -16.18 -5.79 12.02
CA PHE A 169 -15.02 -5.21 12.70
C PHE A 169 -15.32 -4.90 14.17
N GLU A 170 -16.36 -4.11 14.44
CA GLU A 170 -16.73 -3.71 15.80
C GLU A 170 -17.14 -4.89 16.69
N ARG A 171 -17.63 -5.98 16.07
CA ARG A 171 -18.11 -7.16 16.80
C ARG A 171 -17.04 -8.21 17.08
N TYR A 172 -16.12 -8.42 16.14
CA TYR A 172 -15.20 -9.56 16.16
C TYR A 172 -13.73 -9.17 16.30
N ALA A 173 -13.34 -7.94 15.91
CA ALA A 173 -11.98 -7.48 16.11
C ALA A 173 -11.68 -7.38 17.61
N ARG A 174 -10.58 -7.99 18.05
CA ARG A 174 -10.23 -8.05 19.47
C ARG A 174 -9.69 -6.71 19.96
N VAL A 175 -10.57 -5.91 20.57
CA VAL A 175 -10.21 -4.62 21.18
C VAL A 175 -9.06 -4.81 22.18
N GLY A 176 -7.98 -4.03 22.04
CA GLY A 176 -6.88 -3.93 23.02
C GLY A 176 -5.59 -4.69 22.67
N LEU A 177 -5.52 -5.40 21.55
CA LEU A 177 -4.29 -5.98 21.02
C LEU A 177 -3.85 -5.23 19.75
N GLY A 178 -2.97 -4.24 19.88
CA GLY A 178 -2.33 -3.60 18.72
C GLY A 178 -2.56 -2.10 18.54
N ARG A 179 -2.01 -1.54 17.45
CA ARG A 179 -2.06 -0.10 17.14
C ARG A 179 -3.28 0.31 16.30
N MET A 180 -3.93 -0.66 15.63
CA MET A 180 -5.16 -0.46 14.86
C MET A 180 -6.36 -0.97 15.65
N ASN A 181 -7.02 -0.07 16.37
CA ASN A 181 -8.07 -0.45 17.33
C ASN A 181 -9.48 -0.04 16.89
N ASP A 182 -9.58 0.83 15.89
CA ASP A 182 -10.86 1.22 15.34
C ASP A 182 -10.96 0.92 13.85
N PHE A 183 -12.20 0.81 13.39
CA PHE A 183 -12.50 0.54 11.99
C PHE A 183 -12.12 1.73 11.09
N ASP A 184 -12.14 2.95 11.61
CA ASP A 184 -11.88 4.15 10.81
C ASP A 184 -10.40 4.22 10.40
N GLU A 185 -9.47 3.80 11.26
CA GLU A 185 -8.05 3.60 10.97
C GLU A 185 -7.85 2.52 9.91
N PHE A 186 -8.49 1.36 10.07
CA PHE A 186 -8.43 0.29 9.07
C PHE A 186 -8.95 0.75 7.69
N ALA A 187 -10.10 1.41 7.67
CA ALA A 187 -10.71 1.93 6.45
C ALA A 187 -9.89 3.06 5.83
N LYS A 188 -9.26 3.94 6.64
CA LYS A 188 -8.34 4.98 6.15
C LYS A 188 -7.12 4.38 5.47
N LEU A 189 -6.53 3.34 6.05
CA LEU A 189 -5.38 2.66 5.45
C LEU A 189 -5.75 2.04 4.10
N LEU A 190 -6.87 1.32 4.04
CA LEU A 190 -7.36 0.73 2.78
C LEU A 190 -7.64 1.79 1.71
N ARG A 191 -8.27 2.90 2.09
CA ARG A 191 -8.50 4.04 1.17
C ARG A 191 -7.20 4.68 0.70
N GLY A 192 -6.21 4.82 1.57
CA GLY A 192 -4.89 5.31 1.17
C GLY A 192 -4.26 4.42 0.09
N TRP A 193 -4.38 3.11 0.21
CA TRP A 193 -3.96 2.20 -0.85
C TRP A 193 -4.81 2.33 -2.10
N GLY A 194 -6.12 2.51 -1.96
CA GLY A 194 -7.01 2.86 -3.06
C GLY A 194 -6.56 4.09 -3.84
N ASP A 195 -6.18 5.16 -3.13
CA ASP A 195 -5.66 6.39 -3.71
C ASP A 195 -4.33 6.16 -4.45
N VAL A 196 -3.40 5.40 -3.85
CA VAL A 196 -2.12 5.00 -4.47
C VAL A 196 -2.35 4.24 -5.77
N ILE A 197 -3.20 3.22 -5.75
CA ILE A 197 -3.49 2.39 -6.92
C ILE A 197 -4.24 3.18 -8.00
N GLY A 198 -5.21 4.01 -7.60
CA GLY A 198 -5.97 4.86 -8.52
C GLY A 198 -5.08 5.87 -9.24
N GLU A 199 -4.20 6.55 -8.52
CA GLU A 199 -3.27 7.52 -9.12
C GLU A 199 -2.23 6.83 -10.01
N ALA A 200 -1.70 5.67 -9.59
CA ALA A 200 -0.81 4.86 -10.41
C ALA A 200 -1.49 4.43 -11.73
N GLN A 201 -2.75 4.00 -11.67
CA GLN A 201 -3.51 3.63 -12.87
C GLN A 201 -3.69 4.81 -13.81
N GLN A 202 -4.09 5.98 -13.29
CA GLN A 202 -4.33 7.17 -14.11
C GLN A 202 -3.08 7.60 -14.89
N ARG A 203 -1.89 7.36 -14.34
CA ARG A 203 -0.60 7.70 -14.96
C ARG A 203 0.01 6.57 -15.78
N GLY A 204 -0.49 5.35 -15.65
CA GLY A 204 0.15 4.15 -16.21
C GLY A 204 1.49 3.85 -15.55
N TRP A 205 1.61 4.13 -14.25
CA TRP A 205 2.83 4.02 -13.46
C TRP A 205 2.81 2.77 -12.57
N GLY A 206 3.98 2.34 -12.10
CA GLY A 206 4.09 1.27 -11.11
C GLY A 206 4.10 1.81 -9.69
N VAL A 207 3.99 0.90 -8.71
CA VAL A 207 4.00 1.20 -7.27
C VAL A 207 5.15 0.48 -6.61
N VAL A 208 5.90 1.20 -5.79
CA VAL A 208 7.07 0.69 -5.07
C VAL A 208 6.93 1.03 -3.59
N GLY A 209 7.23 0.05 -2.74
CA GLY A 209 7.36 0.25 -1.30
C GLY A 209 8.81 0.08 -0.88
N LEU A 210 9.38 1.08 -0.21
CA LEU A 210 10.76 1.07 0.29
C LEU A 210 10.79 1.02 1.80
N ARG A 211 11.90 0.51 2.35
CA ARG A 211 12.21 0.69 3.76
C ARG A 211 12.79 2.09 3.97
N CYS A 212 12.21 2.80 4.93
CA CYS A 212 12.86 3.89 5.65
C CYS A 212 13.11 3.40 7.11
#